data_AF-A0A445DGH4-F1
#
_entry.id   AF-A0A445DGH4-F1
#
_cell.length_a   1.000
_cell.length_b   1.000
_cell.length_c   1.000
_cell.angle_alpha   90.00
_cell.angle_beta   90.00
_cell.angle_gamma   90.00
#
_symmetry.space_group_name_H-M   'P 1'
#
loop_
_entity.id
_entity.type
_entity.pdbx_description
1 polymer ?
#
loop_
_entity_poly.entity_id
_entity_poly.type
_entity_poly.pdbx_seq_one_letter_code
_entity_poly.pdbx_strand_id
1 'polypeptide(L)'
;MCGRARCTLRGDDVARACHRTLPATRSLHMDRYRPSYNVSPGFNLPVVRREDASNSEGHVLHCMKWGLVPSFTKKTERPDHYKMFNARSESLNEKASFRRLLPKNRCLVALEGFYEWKKDGSRKQPYYIHFKDGRPLVFAALYDSWQDSEGEILYTFTIITTSSSPALQWLHDRMPVIFCDKESTDAWLSGSTSSFKNLLKPYEESDLVWYPVTPAMGKPSFDGPECIKEIQVKAEGNTLISKFFSRKGSENEETKPEQKIVPSQGFIKSEKQPEEAKKTEVGDSDFKSSQDAMKVPTKRDYEAFSGESKPALANKDVVSPNPAKKREKAKTNAADDKQPNLFSYFGKR
;
A
#
# COMPACT_ATOMS: atom_id res chain seq x y z
N MET A 1 -2.26 6.85 -3.32
CA MET A 1 -1.39 5.66 -3.29
C MET A 1 -1.25 5.35 -1.83
N CYS A 2 -1.63 4.15 -1.41
CA CYS A 2 -1.58 3.76 0.00
C CYS A 2 -0.13 3.80 0.52
N GLY A 3 0.23 4.85 1.26
CA GLY A 3 1.57 5.07 1.80
C GLY A 3 1.58 5.30 3.31
N ARG A 4 0.44 5.05 3.96
CA ARG A 4 0.30 5.14 5.41
C ARG A 4 -0.74 4.16 5.90
N ALA A 5 -0.47 3.53 7.03
CA ALA A 5 -1.40 2.59 7.63
C ALA A 5 -1.37 2.61 9.16
N ARG A 6 -2.35 1.93 9.75
CA ARG A 6 -2.40 1.58 11.15
C ARG A 6 -2.11 0.09 11.29
N CYS A 7 -1.13 -0.25 12.10
CA CYS A 7 -0.78 -1.62 12.43
C CYS A 7 -0.49 -1.72 13.93
N THR A 8 -1.54 -1.86 14.74
CA THR A 8 -1.44 -2.10 16.18
C THR A 8 -1.70 -3.55 16.59
N LEU A 9 -1.93 -4.42 15.60
CA LEU A 9 -2.18 -5.84 15.75
C LEU A 9 -1.04 -6.58 16.46
N ARG A 10 -1.35 -7.57 17.29
CA ARG A 10 -0.33 -8.50 17.77
C ARG A 10 0.07 -9.44 16.62
N GLY A 11 1.25 -10.04 16.69
CA GLY A 11 1.71 -10.98 15.67
C GLY A 11 0.71 -12.10 15.38
N ASP A 12 0.09 -12.67 16.43
CA ASP A 12 -0.91 -13.72 16.27
C ASP A 12 -2.21 -13.23 15.62
N ASP A 13 -2.59 -11.96 15.83
CA ASP A 13 -3.77 -11.36 15.19
C ASP A 13 -3.57 -11.22 13.67
N VAL A 14 -2.34 -10.95 13.23
CA VAL A 14 -1.98 -10.88 11.80
C VAL A 14 -2.14 -12.24 11.14
N ALA A 15 -1.64 -13.31 11.77
CA ALA A 15 -1.80 -14.67 11.26
C ALA A 15 -3.29 -15.07 11.19
N ARG A 16 -4.07 -14.78 12.25
CA ARG A 16 -5.51 -15.03 12.28
C ARG A 16 -6.27 -14.27 11.19
N ALA A 17 -5.96 -12.99 11.00
CA ALA A 17 -6.56 -12.18 9.94
C ALA A 17 -6.31 -12.77 8.55
N CYS A 18 -5.13 -13.36 8.32
CA CYS A 18 -4.81 -14.09 7.09
C CYS A 18 -5.33 -15.54 7.05
N HIS A 19 -6.31 -15.88 7.89
CA HIS A 19 -6.92 -17.21 8.01
C HIS A 19 -5.93 -18.34 8.34
N ARG A 20 -4.82 -18.04 9.03
CA ARG A 20 -3.85 -19.03 9.52
C ARG A 20 -4.11 -19.31 11.00
N THR A 21 -4.89 -20.35 11.29
CA THR A 21 -5.40 -20.60 12.65
C THR A 21 -4.72 -21.74 13.43
N LEU A 22 -3.89 -22.63 12.84
CA LEU A 22 -3.24 -23.77 13.54
C LEU A 22 -2.02 -24.35 12.78
N PRO A 23 -1.00 -25.00 13.43
CA PRO A 23 -0.43 -24.75 14.76
C PRO A 23 0.52 -23.52 14.72
N ALA A 24 1.22 -23.20 15.82
CA ALA A 24 2.01 -21.98 15.99
C ALA A 24 2.81 -21.58 14.74
N THR A 25 2.31 -20.57 14.02
CA THR A 25 2.98 -19.98 12.86
C THR A 25 4.37 -19.56 13.30
N ARG A 26 5.41 -20.19 12.73
CA ARG A 26 6.79 -19.85 13.06
C ARG A 26 7.00 -18.36 12.82
N SER A 27 7.51 -17.67 13.83
CA SER A 27 7.77 -16.23 13.79
C SER A 27 9.23 -15.97 13.46
N LEU A 28 9.49 -15.07 12.51
CA LEU A 28 10.83 -14.66 12.08
C LEU A 28 10.99 -13.15 12.27
N HIS A 29 12.04 -12.75 12.97
CA HIS A 29 12.42 -11.35 13.21
C HIS A 29 11.35 -10.46 13.86
N MET A 30 10.38 -11.05 14.56
CA MET A 30 9.28 -10.32 15.20
C MET A 30 9.74 -9.36 16.32
N ASP A 31 10.97 -9.53 16.82
CA ASP A 31 11.66 -8.60 17.71
C ASP A 31 11.85 -7.20 17.09
N ARG A 32 11.76 -7.07 15.77
CA ARG A 32 11.88 -5.80 15.02
C ARG A 32 10.54 -5.06 14.85
N TYR A 33 9.42 -5.73 15.10
CA TYR A 33 8.09 -5.14 14.92
C TYR A 33 7.75 -4.20 16.08
N ARG A 34 7.26 -3.00 15.76
CA ARG A 34 6.74 -2.04 16.73
C ARG A 34 5.32 -1.66 16.29
N PRO A 35 4.28 -2.04 17.06
CA PRO A 35 2.91 -1.59 16.83
C PRO A 35 2.83 -0.06 16.75
N SER A 36 2.05 0.46 15.80
CA SER A 36 1.95 1.91 15.56
C SER A 36 0.65 2.25 14.82
N TYR A 37 0.08 3.41 15.16
CA TYR A 37 -1.09 3.97 14.51
C TYR A 37 -0.77 4.65 13.17
N ASN A 38 0.51 4.98 12.92
CA ASN A 38 0.94 5.78 11.79
C ASN A 38 2.21 5.23 11.10
N VAL A 39 2.13 3.99 10.60
CA VAL A 39 3.24 3.34 9.90
C VAL A 39 3.38 3.85 8.47
N SER A 40 4.63 4.06 8.02
CA SER A 40 4.98 4.49 6.66
C SER A 40 6.00 3.55 6.01
N PRO A 41 6.34 3.71 4.72
CA PRO A 41 7.49 3.03 4.14
C PRO A 41 8.75 3.20 5.01
N GLY A 42 9.54 2.14 5.12
CA GLY A 42 10.69 2.02 6.01
C GLY A 42 10.41 1.34 7.36
N PHE A 43 9.14 1.23 7.77
CA PHE A 43 8.75 0.51 8.99
C PHE A 43 8.82 -1.00 8.79
N ASN A 44 9.10 -1.72 9.89
CA ASN A 44 9.02 -3.18 9.91
C ASN A 44 7.60 -3.62 10.26
N LEU A 45 6.98 -4.44 9.41
CA LEU A 45 5.63 -4.95 9.59
C LEU A 45 5.62 -6.48 9.49
N PRO A 46 4.77 -7.16 10.29
CA PRO A 46 4.54 -8.58 10.16
C PRO A 46 3.83 -8.89 8.84
N VAL A 47 4.36 -9.86 8.10
CA VAL A 47 3.73 -10.39 6.88
C VAL A 47 3.59 -11.90 6.99
N VAL A 48 2.53 -12.45 6.41
CA VAL A 48 2.35 -13.90 6.27
C VAL A 48 2.83 -14.32 4.90
N ARG A 49 3.72 -15.31 4.86
CA ARG A 49 4.20 -15.91 3.61
C ARG A 49 4.29 -17.42 3.74
N ARG A 50 4.43 -18.12 2.61
CA ARG A 50 4.79 -19.54 2.62
C ARG A 50 6.21 -19.74 3.16
N GLU A 51 6.40 -20.86 3.85
CA GLU A 51 7.72 -21.33 4.24
C GLU A 51 8.50 -21.81 3.00
N ASP A 52 9.81 -21.58 2.98
CA ASP A 52 10.66 -21.89 1.82
C ASP A 52 11.01 -23.40 1.70
N ALA A 53 10.70 -24.20 2.73
CA ALA A 53 11.04 -25.62 2.76
C ALA A 53 10.15 -26.43 1.80
N SER A 54 10.80 -27.24 0.95
CA SER A 54 10.20 -27.85 -0.25
C SER A 54 8.98 -28.75 0.00
N ASN A 55 8.77 -29.20 1.24
CA ASN A 55 7.72 -30.16 1.61
C ASN A 55 6.81 -29.68 2.75
N SER A 56 6.92 -28.42 3.20
CA SER A 56 6.02 -27.89 4.23
C SER A 56 4.91 -27.07 3.57
N GLU A 57 3.65 -27.41 3.81
CA GLU A 57 2.49 -26.52 3.60
C GLU A 57 2.42 -25.39 4.66
N GLY A 58 3.55 -25.17 5.35
CA GLY A 58 3.71 -24.23 6.43
C GLY A 58 3.66 -22.78 5.96
N HIS A 59 3.16 -21.94 6.86
CA HIS A 59 3.19 -20.51 6.75
C HIS A 59 4.07 -19.96 7.86
N VAL A 60 4.75 -18.86 7.59
CA VAL A 60 5.55 -18.15 8.60
C VAL A 60 5.09 -16.70 8.71
N LEU A 61 5.14 -16.20 9.94
CA LEU A 61 4.94 -14.80 10.25
C LEU A 61 6.33 -14.16 10.24
N HIS A 62 6.59 -13.32 9.26
CA HIS A 62 7.90 -12.73 9.05
C HIS A 62 7.80 -11.22 9.17
N CYS A 63 8.54 -10.64 10.11
CA CYS A 63 8.67 -9.19 10.19
C CYS A 63 9.63 -8.70 9.09
N MET A 64 9.10 -7.95 8.14
CA MET A 64 9.85 -7.43 6.99
C MET A 64 9.72 -5.90 6.90
N LYS A 65 10.63 -5.26 6.17
CA LYS A 65 10.58 -3.80 5.98
C LYS A 65 9.69 -3.40 4.79
N TRP A 66 8.78 -2.45 4.99
CA TRP A 66 7.90 -1.95 3.92
C TRP A 66 8.66 -1.01 2.97
N GLY A 67 8.76 -1.37 1.69
CA GLY A 67 9.56 -0.67 0.69
C GLY A 67 10.58 -1.61 0.06
N LEU A 68 10.19 -2.25 -1.05
CA LEU A 68 10.93 -3.34 -1.67
C LEU A 68 12.33 -2.91 -2.15
N VAL A 69 13.32 -3.72 -1.84
CA VAL A 69 14.68 -3.64 -2.36
C VAL A 69 14.93 -4.88 -3.20
N PRO A 70 15.03 -4.75 -4.54
CA PRO A 70 15.31 -5.90 -5.40
C PRO A 70 16.65 -6.55 -5.06
N SER A 71 16.72 -7.88 -5.11
CA SER A 71 17.90 -8.68 -4.77
C SER A 71 19.13 -8.38 -5.64
N PHE A 72 18.90 -7.82 -6.84
CA PHE A 72 19.94 -7.39 -7.78
C PHE A 72 20.41 -5.94 -7.57
N THR A 73 19.86 -5.22 -6.59
CA THR A 73 20.34 -3.88 -6.21
C THR A 73 21.80 -3.96 -5.77
N LYS A 74 22.62 -2.95 -6.09
CA LYS A 74 24.05 -2.97 -5.75
C LYS A 74 24.22 -3.12 -4.24
N LYS A 75 25.10 -4.00 -3.79
CA LYS A 75 25.33 -4.30 -2.36
C LYS A 75 25.77 -3.08 -1.52
N THR A 76 26.35 -2.07 -2.16
CA THR A 76 26.81 -0.81 -1.55
C THR A 76 25.75 0.30 -1.58
N GLU A 77 24.62 0.10 -2.25
CA GLU A 77 23.57 1.10 -2.38
C GLU A 77 22.75 1.18 -1.08
N ARG A 78 22.57 2.39 -0.56
CA ARG A 78 21.71 2.62 0.60
C ARG A 78 20.24 2.46 0.18
N PRO A 79 19.47 1.52 0.77
CA PRO A 79 18.07 1.34 0.42
C PRO A 79 17.20 2.58 0.61
N ASP A 80 16.44 2.96 -0.42
CA ASP A 80 15.34 3.93 -0.33
C ASP A 80 13.99 3.20 -0.37
N HIS A 81 13.37 3.08 0.80
CA HIS A 81 12.10 2.38 0.97
C HIS A 81 10.89 3.12 0.37
N TYR A 82 11.01 4.40 0.02
CA TYR A 82 9.93 5.15 -0.64
C TYR A 82 9.89 4.95 -2.15
N LYS A 83 10.90 4.29 -2.74
CA LYS A 83 10.94 4.04 -4.19
C LYS A 83 9.98 2.94 -4.65
N MET A 84 9.83 1.88 -3.86
CA MET A 84 9.10 0.66 -4.28
C MET A 84 8.16 0.10 -3.18
N PHE A 85 7.55 0.98 -2.38
CA PHE A 85 6.58 0.58 -1.34
C PHE A 85 5.24 0.09 -1.89
N ASN A 86 4.91 0.44 -3.14
CA ASN A 86 3.74 -0.07 -3.86
C ASN A 86 4.14 -0.66 -5.23
N ALA A 87 3.39 -1.66 -5.67
CA ALA A 87 3.47 -2.27 -6.99
C ALA A 87 2.09 -2.22 -7.68
N ARG A 88 2.02 -1.73 -8.91
CA ARG A 88 0.77 -1.65 -9.68
C ARG A 88 0.43 -2.98 -10.30
N SER A 89 -0.76 -3.53 -10.03
CA SER A 89 -1.24 -4.83 -10.51
C SER A 89 -1.11 -4.98 -12.04
N GLU A 90 -1.35 -3.90 -12.77
CA GLU A 90 -1.31 -3.83 -14.24
C GLU A 90 0.08 -4.13 -14.81
N SER A 91 1.14 -3.71 -14.10
CA SER A 91 2.54 -3.78 -14.59
C SER A 91 3.39 -4.84 -13.88
N LEU A 92 2.79 -5.70 -13.06
CA LEU A 92 3.54 -6.71 -12.28
C LEU A 92 4.31 -7.69 -13.18
N ASN A 93 3.73 -8.06 -14.32
CA ASN A 93 4.34 -8.97 -15.29
C ASN A 93 5.35 -8.32 -16.24
N GLU A 94 5.53 -7.00 -16.15
CA GLU A 94 6.42 -6.26 -17.06
C GLU A 94 7.69 -5.87 -16.33
N LYS A 95 7.56 -5.35 -15.11
CA LYS A 95 8.69 -4.86 -14.33
C LYS A 95 9.51 -6.01 -13.74
N ALA A 96 10.78 -6.10 -14.12
CA ALA A 96 11.70 -7.14 -13.64
C ALA A 96 11.78 -7.25 -12.12
N SER A 97 11.69 -6.13 -11.39
CA SER A 97 11.67 -6.10 -9.93
C SER A 97 10.52 -6.88 -9.30
N PHE A 98 9.38 -6.99 -9.99
CA PHE A 98 8.16 -7.66 -9.48
C PHE A 98 7.90 -9.00 -10.18
N ARG A 99 8.07 -9.06 -11.51
CA ARG A 99 7.75 -10.25 -12.33
C ARG A 99 8.40 -11.53 -11.81
N ARG A 100 9.67 -11.45 -11.38
CA ARG A 100 10.42 -12.60 -10.84
C ARG A 100 9.91 -13.09 -9.49
N LEU A 101 9.18 -12.25 -8.75
CA LEU A 101 8.67 -12.55 -7.40
C LEU A 101 7.33 -13.28 -7.45
N LEU A 102 6.52 -13.05 -8.49
CA LEU A 102 5.19 -13.62 -8.64
C LEU A 102 5.09 -15.15 -8.46
N PRO A 103 6.06 -15.97 -8.89
CA PRO A 103 5.96 -17.42 -8.74
C PRO A 103 6.11 -17.92 -7.30
N LYS A 104 6.89 -17.24 -6.46
CA LYS A 104 7.30 -17.77 -5.14
C LYS A 104 7.22 -16.78 -3.98
N ASN A 105 7.49 -15.50 -4.24
CA ASN A 105 7.67 -14.51 -3.19
C ASN A 105 6.41 -13.65 -2.99
N ARG A 106 5.28 -14.33 -2.80
CA ARG A 106 3.99 -13.70 -2.49
C ARG A 106 3.77 -13.73 -0.97
N CYS A 107 3.26 -12.64 -0.43
CA CYS A 107 2.94 -12.51 0.98
C CYS A 107 1.63 -11.73 1.17
N LEU A 108 1.14 -11.76 2.40
CA LEU A 108 -0.04 -11.05 2.87
C LEU A 108 0.36 -10.09 3.98
N VAL A 109 -0.25 -8.91 3.99
CA VAL A 109 -0.05 -7.89 5.03
C VAL A 109 -1.41 -7.60 5.65
N ALA A 110 -1.56 -7.84 6.95
CA ALA A 110 -2.81 -7.50 7.66
C ALA A 110 -2.64 -6.17 8.40
N LEU A 111 -3.61 -5.26 8.23
CA LEU A 111 -3.60 -3.91 8.79
C LEU A 111 -5.01 -3.57 9.27
N GLU A 112 -5.15 -2.81 10.36
CA GLU A 112 -6.49 -2.41 10.85
C GLU A 112 -7.14 -1.36 9.93
N GLY A 113 -6.32 -0.59 9.23
CA GLY A 113 -6.79 0.40 8.27
C GLY A 113 -5.62 1.11 7.58
N PHE A 114 -5.93 1.86 6.54
CA PHE A 114 -4.96 2.69 5.85
C PHE A 114 -5.45 4.14 5.74
N TYR A 115 -4.53 5.05 5.46
CA TYR A 115 -4.86 6.45 5.25
C TYR A 115 -4.61 6.85 3.80
N GLU A 116 -5.49 7.69 3.28
CA GLU A 116 -5.35 8.27 1.96
C GLU A 116 -5.76 9.75 1.99
N TRP A 117 -5.11 10.57 1.16
CA TRP A 117 -5.29 12.02 1.19
C TRP A 117 -6.11 12.48 -0.01
N LYS A 118 -7.31 13.02 0.25
CA LYS A 118 -8.05 13.80 -0.75
C LYS A 118 -7.27 15.07 -1.04
N LYS A 119 -6.91 15.27 -2.30
CA LYS A 119 -6.31 16.54 -2.76
C LYS A 119 -7.44 17.50 -3.09
N ASP A 120 -7.37 18.70 -2.52
CA ASP A 120 -8.30 19.80 -2.80
C ASP A 120 -7.49 21.07 -3.04
N GLY A 121 -7.18 21.33 -4.32
CA GLY A 121 -6.19 22.32 -4.70
C GLY A 121 -4.82 22.05 -4.03
N SER A 122 -4.36 23.00 -3.23
CA SER A 122 -3.09 22.90 -2.47
C SER A 122 -3.22 22.16 -1.14
N ARG A 123 -4.44 21.96 -0.63
CA ARG A 123 -4.68 21.31 0.66
C ARG A 123 -4.85 19.81 0.47
N LYS A 124 -4.49 19.05 1.51
CA LYS A 124 -4.66 17.60 1.55
C LYS A 124 -5.41 17.23 2.83
N GLN A 125 -6.58 16.61 2.68
CA GLN A 125 -7.37 16.10 3.78
C GLN A 125 -7.17 14.59 3.90
N PRO A 126 -6.54 14.07 4.98
CA PRO A 126 -6.45 12.63 5.20
C PRO A 126 -7.81 12.02 5.57
N TYR A 127 -8.05 10.83 5.07
CA TYR A 127 -9.15 9.95 5.45
C TYR A 127 -8.56 8.64 5.97
N TYR A 128 -9.18 8.06 6.98
CA TYR A 128 -8.91 6.71 7.44
C TYR A 128 -9.92 5.76 6.80
N ILE A 129 -9.45 4.64 6.28
CA ILE A 129 -10.25 3.63 5.56
C ILE A 129 -10.07 2.28 6.26
N HIS A 130 -11.17 1.62 6.59
CA HIS A 130 -11.19 0.35 7.32
C HIS A 130 -12.50 -0.43 7.07
N PHE A 131 -12.58 -1.68 7.52
CA PHE A 131 -13.85 -2.42 7.51
C PHE A 131 -14.77 -1.96 8.65
N LYS A 132 -16.05 -1.83 8.35
CA LYS A 132 -17.10 -1.36 9.26
C LYS A 132 -17.20 -2.18 10.55
N ASP A 133 -16.94 -3.47 10.48
CA ASP A 133 -16.97 -4.40 11.62
C ASP A 133 -15.66 -4.43 12.43
N GLY A 134 -14.65 -3.66 12.02
CA GLY A 134 -13.36 -3.56 12.69
C GLY A 134 -12.40 -4.72 12.42
N ARG A 135 -12.74 -5.67 11.54
CA ARG A 135 -11.79 -6.73 11.17
C ARG A 135 -10.59 -6.15 10.38
N PRO A 136 -9.40 -6.75 10.47
CA PRO A 136 -8.26 -6.26 9.70
C PRO A 136 -8.46 -6.41 8.19
N LEU A 137 -7.94 -5.43 7.43
CA LEU A 137 -7.75 -5.50 6.00
C LEU A 137 -6.56 -6.41 5.69
N VAL A 138 -6.70 -7.34 4.75
CA VAL A 138 -5.61 -8.20 4.30
C VAL A 138 -5.21 -7.81 2.88
N PHE A 139 -3.98 -7.34 2.70
CA PHE A 139 -3.47 -6.88 1.42
C PHE A 139 -2.60 -7.91 0.71
N ALA A 140 -2.75 -7.98 -0.62
CA ALA A 140 -1.83 -8.71 -1.48
C ALA A 140 -0.48 -7.98 -1.56
N ALA A 141 0.62 -8.71 -1.35
CA ALA A 141 1.97 -8.14 -1.37
C ALA A 141 3.00 -9.10 -2.00
N LEU A 142 4.13 -8.54 -2.41
CA LEU A 142 5.31 -9.27 -2.83
C LEU A 142 6.47 -8.96 -1.89
N TYR A 143 7.36 -9.92 -1.68
CA TYR A 143 8.55 -9.72 -0.88
C TYR A 143 9.82 -10.11 -1.62
N ASP A 144 10.96 -9.65 -1.11
CA ASP A 144 12.27 -10.06 -1.59
C ASP A 144 13.31 -9.98 -0.47
N SER A 145 14.45 -10.62 -0.71
CA SER A 145 15.62 -10.54 0.15
C SER A 145 16.79 -9.96 -0.61
N TRP A 146 17.41 -8.93 -0.04
CA TRP A 146 18.63 -8.32 -0.55
C TRP A 146 19.73 -8.43 0.49
N GLN A 147 20.96 -8.68 0.06
CA GLN A 147 22.13 -8.77 0.93
C GLN A 147 23.06 -7.59 0.66
N ASP A 148 23.46 -6.90 1.72
CA ASP A 148 24.40 -5.78 1.63
C ASP A 148 25.87 -6.25 1.49
N SER A 149 26.79 -5.30 1.49
CA SER A 149 28.23 -5.57 1.42
C SER A 149 28.82 -6.21 2.67
N GLU A 150 28.14 -6.08 3.81
CA GLU A 150 28.56 -6.65 5.11
C GLU A 150 28.05 -8.08 5.29
N GLY A 151 27.12 -8.52 4.44
CA GLY A 151 26.55 -9.86 4.45
C GLY A 151 25.19 -9.95 5.13
N GLU A 152 24.67 -8.83 5.64
CA GLU A 152 23.37 -8.77 6.31
C GLU A 152 22.23 -8.89 5.29
N ILE A 153 21.23 -9.72 5.63
CA ILE A 153 20.07 -9.96 4.78
C ILE A 153 18.92 -9.06 5.21
N LEU A 154 18.49 -8.20 4.29
CA LEU A 154 17.32 -7.35 4.43
C LEU A 154 16.13 -7.96 3.68
N TYR A 155 15.10 -8.34 4.45
CA TYR A 155 13.81 -8.73 3.89
C TYR A 155 12.91 -7.51 3.75
N THR A 156 12.39 -7.30 2.55
CA THR A 156 11.53 -6.16 2.23
C THR A 156 10.30 -6.60 1.46
N PHE A 157 9.23 -5.81 1.52
CA PHE A 157 8.00 -6.09 0.79
C PHE A 157 7.38 -4.84 0.15
N THR A 158 6.48 -5.06 -0.79
CA THR A 158 5.69 -4.04 -1.48
C THR A 158 4.22 -4.44 -1.52
N ILE A 159 3.33 -3.47 -1.29
CA ILE A 159 1.89 -3.70 -1.34
C ILE A 159 1.42 -3.58 -2.79
N ILE A 160 0.58 -4.51 -3.23
CA ILE A 160 -0.01 -4.45 -4.56
C ILE A 160 -1.20 -3.48 -4.53
N THR A 161 -1.22 -2.58 -5.51
CA THR A 161 -2.29 -1.61 -5.72
C THR A 161 -2.97 -1.85 -7.04
N THR A 162 -4.26 -1.55 -7.10
CA THR A 162 -5.12 -1.64 -8.29
C THR A 162 -5.87 -0.31 -8.48
N SER A 163 -6.69 -0.19 -9.52
CA SER A 163 -7.59 0.97 -9.68
C SER A 163 -8.52 1.09 -8.48
N SER A 164 -8.90 2.30 -8.08
CA SER A 164 -9.92 2.46 -7.04
C SER A 164 -11.28 1.94 -7.50
N SER A 165 -12.06 1.41 -6.56
CA SER A 165 -13.49 1.18 -6.75
C SER A 165 -14.23 2.51 -6.92
N PRO A 166 -15.44 2.50 -7.53
CA PRO A 166 -16.25 3.71 -7.67
C PRO A 166 -16.47 4.46 -6.35
N ALA A 167 -16.60 3.72 -5.25
CA ALA A 167 -16.79 4.26 -3.90
C ALA A 167 -15.60 5.09 -3.37
N LEU A 168 -14.37 4.81 -3.82
CA LEU A 168 -13.16 5.50 -3.36
C LEU A 168 -12.51 6.39 -4.43
N GLN A 169 -13.06 6.44 -5.64
CA GLN A 169 -12.48 7.18 -6.76
C GLN A 169 -12.40 8.69 -6.50
N TRP A 170 -13.36 9.25 -5.76
CA TRP A 170 -13.36 10.66 -5.35
C TRP A 170 -12.22 11.01 -4.37
N LEU A 171 -11.66 10.00 -3.68
CA LEU A 171 -10.58 10.14 -2.71
C LEU A 171 -9.21 9.99 -3.37
N HIS A 172 -9.03 8.92 -4.17
CA HIS A 172 -7.80 8.64 -4.91
C HIS A 172 -8.09 7.70 -6.10
N ASP A 173 -7.24 7.72 -7.13
CA ASP A 173 -7.34 6.84 -8.31
C ASP A 173 -6.87 5.39 -8.05
N ARG A 174 -6.29 5.11 -6.89
CA ARG A 174 -5.67 3.81 -6.54
C ARG A 174 -6.10 3.36 -5.15
N MET A 175 -6.24 2.05 -4.99
CA MET A 175 -6.43 1.38 -3.71
C MET A 175 -5.54 0.13 -3.60
N PRO A 176 -5.23 -0.36 -2.39
CA PRO A 176 -4.58 -1.66 -2.23
C PRO A 176 -5.51 -2.78 -2.74
N VAL A 177 -4.93 -3.91 -3.16
CA VAL A 177 -5.70 -5.14 -3.42
C VAL A 177 -6.02 -5.79 -2.07
N ILE A 178 -7.30 -5.97 -1.77
CA ILE A 178 -7.82 -6.45 -0.48
C ILE A 178 -8.42 -7.84 -0.66
N PHE A 179 -8.05 -8.78 0.19
CA PHE A 179 -8.66 -10.11 0.29
C PHE A 179 -9.54 -10.21 1.54
N CYS A 180 -10.71 -10.83 1.40
CA CYS A 180 -11.68 -10.98 2.48
C CYS A 180 -11.90 -12.41 2.94
N ASP A 181 -11.56 -13.36 2.08
CA ASP A 181 -11.90 -14.76 2.22
C ASP A 181 -10.64 -15.63 2.19
N LYS A 182 -10.79 -16.83 2.76
CA LYS A 182 -9.69 -17.77 2.91
C LYS A 182 -9.22 -18.26 1.53
N GLU A 183 -10.15 -18.46 0.61
CA GLU A 183 -9.91 -18.95 -0.74
C GLU A 183 -8.97 -18.02 -1.51
N SER A 184 -9.21 -16.71 -1.44
CA SER A 184 -8.38 -15.67 -2.07
C SER A 184 -6.99 -15.59 -1.44
N THR A 185 -6.91 -15.65 -0.10
CA THR A 185 -5.61 -15.65 0.60
C THR A 185 -4.78 -16.90 0.28
N ASP A 186 -5.40 -18.07 0.24
CA ASP A 186 -4.75 -19.34 -0.11
C ASP A 186 -4.33 -19.35 -1.58
N ALA A 187 -5.23 -18.94 -2.49
CA ALA A 187 -4.95 -18.85 -3.91
C ALA A 187 -3.77 -17.89 -4.19
N TRP A 188 -3.74 -16.75 -3.50
CA TRP A 188 -2.62 -15.82 -3.57
C TRP A 188 -1.34 -16.47 -3.06
N LEU A 189 -1.31 -17.08 -1.89
CA LEU A 189 -0.08 -17.65 -1.36
C LEU A 189 0.42 -18.89 -2.13
N SER A 190 -0.47 -19.67 -2.75
CA SER A 190 -0.15 -20.95 -3.41
C SER A 190 0.93 -20.89 -4.49
N GLY A 191 1.18 -19.73 -5.09
CA GLY A 191 2.13 -19.59 -6.19
C GLY A 191 1.55 -19.87 -7.58
N SER A 192 0.32 -20.38 -7.71
CA SER A 192 -0.27 -20.72 -9.01
C SER A 192 -0.27 -19.52 -9.97
N THR A 193 0.35 -19.69 -11.14
CA THR A 193 0.64 -18.61 -12.11
C THR A 193 -0.52 -18.32 -13.04
N SER A 194 -1.46 -19.26 -13.19
CA SER A 194 -2.44 -19.25 -14.27
C SER A 194 -3.55 -18.20 -14.12
N SER A 195 -3.76 -17.62 -12.93
CA SER A 195 -4.96 -16.79 -12.69
C SER A 195 -4.81 -15.67 -11.65
N PHE A 196 -3.59 -15.25 -11.29
CA PHE A 196 -3.44 -14.22 -10.26
C PHE A 196 -4.09 -12.88 -10.65
N LYS A 197 -4.18 -12.56 -11.96
CA LYS A 197 -4.86 -11.35 -12.45
C LYS A 197 -6.32 -11.26 -12.00
N ASN A 198 -7.00 -12.40 -11.87
CA ASN A 198 -8.39 -12.43 -11.42
C ASN A 198 -8.53 -12.10 -9.93
N LEU A 199 -7.46 -12.31 -9.14
CA LEU A 199 -7.42 -11.96 -7.71
C LEU A 199 -7.10 -10.48 -7.49
N LEU A 200 -6.37 -9.83 -8.41
CA LEU A 200 -5.86 -8.46 -8.23
C LEU A 200 -6.85 -7.37 -8.69
N LYS A 201 -8.12 -7.53 -8.32
CA LYS A 201 -9.20 -6.60 -8.66
C LYS A 201 -9.45 -5.59 -7.54
N PRO A 202 -10.07 -4.43 -7.85
CA PRO A 202 -10.55 -3.50 -6.83
C PRO A 202 -11.53 -4.18 -5.90
N TYR A 203 -11.50 -3.79 -4.63
CA TYR A 203 -12.50 -4.23 -3.66
C TYR A 203 -13.72 -3.31 -3.73
N GLU A 204 -14.90 -3.87 -3.96
CA GLU A 204 -16.12 -3.11 -4.30
C GLU A 204 -17.27 -3.29 -3.31
N GLU A 205 -17.09 -4.05 -2.23
CA GLU A 205 -18.15 -4.26 -1.24
C GLU A 205 -18.39 -3.00 -0.39
N SER A 206 -19.61 -2.92 0.15
CA SER A 206 -20.10 -1.77 0.92
C SER A 206 -19.63 -1.71 2.38
N ASP A 207 -18.93 -2.73 2.86
CA ASP A 207 -18.43 -2.81 4.24
C ASP A 207 -17.10 -2.06 4.45
N LEU A 208 -16.48 -1.56 3.38
CA LEU A 208 -15.33 -0.67 3.45
C LEU A 208 -15.81 0.77 3.68
N VAL A 209 -15.49 1.32 4.85
CA VAL A 209 -15.92 2.65 5.29
C VAL A 209 -14.73 3.59 5.45
N TRP A 210 -15.01 4.89 5.43
CA TRP A 210 -14.00 5.92 5.57
C TRP A 210 -14.54 7.16 6.29
N TYR A 211 -13.65 7.87 6.95
CA TYR A 211 -13.96 9.17 7.58
C TYR A 211 -12.72 10.06 7.64
N PRO A 212 -12.88 11.39 7.64
CA PRO A 212 -11.76 12.32 7.68
C PRO A 212 -11.07 12.32 9.06
N VAL A 213 -9.75 12.42 9.05
CA VAL A 213 -8.92 12.48 10.27
C VAL A 213 -8.05 13.73 10.29
N THR A 214 -7.32 13.95 11.38
CA THR A 214 -6.48 15.14 11.54
C THR A 214 -5.39 15.27 10.46
N PRO A 215 -5.15 16.48 9.91
CA PRO A 215 -4.00 16.74 9.03
C PRO A 215 -2.64 16.44 9.66
N ALA A 216 -2.54 16.36 10.99
CA ALA A 216 -1.33 15.97 11.70
C ALA A 216 -0.80 14.58 11.26
N MET A 217 -1.68 13.74 10.70
CA MET A 217 -1.33 12.48 10.06
C MET A 217 -0.22 12.62 9.02
N GLY A 218 0.02 13.79 8.43
CA GLY A 218 1.16 13.98 7.53
C GLY A 218 2.53 13.70 8.16
N LYS A 219 2.67 13.92 9.48
CA LYS A 219 3.93 13.80 10.22
C LYS A 219 4.12 12.36 10.72
N PRO A 220 5.22 11.67 10.38
CA PRO A 220 5.48 10.31 10.88
C PRO A 220 5.62 10.22 12.40
N SER A 221 6.01 11.30 13.08
CA SER A 221 6.12 11.34 14.54
C SER A 221 4.77 11.50 15.27
N PHE A 222 3.68 11.75 14.55
CA PHE A 222 2.34 11.82 15.11
C PHE A 222 1.77 10.40 15.15
N ASP A 223 1.92 9.73 16.29
CA ASP A 223 1.61 8.31 16.44
C ASP A 223 0.88 8.05 17.76
N GLY A 224 -0.43 7.79 17.67
CA GLY A 224 -1.28 7.51 18.82
C GLY A 224 -2.75 7.28 18.45
N PRO A 225 -3.61 6.96 19.42
CA PRO A 225 -5.04 6.73 19.20
C PRO A 225 -5.78 7.91 18.54
N GLU A 226 -5.23 9.12 18.62
CA GLU A 226 -5.72 10.30 17.93
C GLU A 226 -5.60 10.25 16.40
N CYS A 227 -4.75 9.39 15.85
CA CYS A 227 -4.60 9.20 14.40
C CYS A 227 -5.90 8.76 13.72
N ILE A 228 -6.76 8.04 14.44
CA ILE A 228 -8.02 7.49 13.95
C ILE A 228 -9.24 8.24 14.48
N LYS A 229 -9.06 9.38 15.16
CA LYS A 229 -10.20 10.18 15.62
C LYS A 229 -10.81 10.91 14.43
N GLU A 230 -12.08 10.64 14.18
CA GLU A 230 -12.87 11.35 13.18
C GLU A 230 -12.92 12.85 13.51
N ILE A 231 -12.81 13.67 12.47
CA ILE A 231 -12.94 15.13 12.58
C ILE A 231 -14.11 15.63 11.74
N GLN A 232 -14.67 16.77 12.12
CA GLN A 232 -15.62 17.47 11.27
C GLN A 232 -14.87 18.35 10.26
N VAL A 233 -14.96 18.02 8.97
CA VAL A 233 -14.40 18.85 7.91
C VAL A 233 -15.37 20.00 7.66
N LYS A 234 -14.98 21.22 8.07
CA LYS A 234 -15.76 22.41 7.71
C LYS A 234 -15.71 22.58 6.19
N ALA A 235 -16.85 22.46 5.53
CA ALA A 235 -16.99 22.88 4.15
C ALA A 235 -16.76 24.41 4.11
N GLU A 236 -15.66 24.86 3.52
CA GLU A 236 -15.43 26.29 3.29
C GLU A 236 -16.33 26.76 2.13
N GLY A 237 -17.62 26.92 2.43
CA GLY A 237 -18.56 27.66 1.60
C GLY A 237 -18.48 29.16 1.91
N ASN A 238 -18.23 29.97 0.88
CA ASN A 238 -18.60 31.38 0.75
C ASN A 238 -17.91 32.49 1.58
N THR A 239 -16.76 32.28 2.23
CA THR A 239 -16.05 33.43 2.88
C THR A 239 -15.28 34.35 1.94
N LEU A 240 -15.22 34.06 0.64
CA LEU A 240 -14.46 34.88 -0.32
C LEU A 240 -15.28 35.97 -1.02
N ILE A 241 -16.61 35.87 -1.11
CA ILE A 241 -17.41 36.91 -1.79
C ILE A 241 -17.82 38.03 -0.83
N SER A 242 -18.01 37.75 0.46
CA SER A 242 -18.38 38.77 1.45
C SER A 242 -17.24 39.73 1.82
N LYS A 243 -15.97 39.35 1.61
CA LYS A 243 -14.82 40.21 1.86
C LYS A 243 -14.44 41.11 0.68
N PHE A 244 -15.05 40.93 -0.50
CA PHE A 244 -14.76 41.73 -1.70
C PHE A 244 -15.74 42.90 -1.92
N PHE A 245 -16.93 42.90 -1.29
CA PHE A 245 -17.91 43.99 -1.45
C PHE A 245 -17.91 45.04 -0.32
N SER A 246 -17.11 44.85 0.74
CA SER A 246 -17.02 45.82 1.84
C SER A 246 -15.75 46.65 1.79
N ARG A 247 -15.54 47.40 0.70
CA ARG A 247 -14.57 48.52 0.69
C ARG A 247 -14.85 49.57 -0.39
N LYS A 248 -15.87 50.42 -0.21
CA LYS A 248 -15.81 51.86 -0.53
C LYS A 248 -17.11 52.56 -0.09
N GLY A 249 -16.97 53.60 0.72
CA GLY A 249 -18.06 54.47 1.16
C GLY A 249 -17.61 55.34 2.33
N SER A 250 -16.82 56.36 2.02
CA SER A 250 -16.43 57.44 2.93
C SER A 250 -17.59 58.40 3.16
N GLU A 251 -17.86 58.66 4.45
CA GLU A 251 -18.31 59.90 5.11
C GLU A 251 -19.20 60.90 4.36
N ASN A 252 -20.38 61.19 4.96
CA ASN A 252 -20.85 62.55 5.23
C ASN A 252 -21.93 62.55 6.33
N GLU A 253 -22.00 63.68 7.03
CA GLU A 253 -22.59 63.97 8.35
C GLU A 253 -24.12 63.90 8.51
N GLU A 254 -24.49 63.72 9.79
CA GLU A 254 -25.66 64.11 10.58
C GLU A 254 -26.96 64.63 9.92
N THR A 255 -28.10 64.02 10.29
CA THR A 255 -29.14 64.62 11.16
C THR A 255 -30.34 63.66 11.39
N LYS A 256 -30.85 63.61 12.62
CA LYS A 256 -32.18 63.10 13.04
C LYS A 256 -33.09 64.35 13.27
N PRO A 257 -34.45 64.29 13.31
CA PRO A 257 -35.20 63.30 14.11
C PRO A 257 -36.65 62.90 13.64
N GLU A 258 -37.26 62.01 14.45
CA GLU A 258 -38.69 61.78 14.75
C GLU A 258 -39.62 61.02 13.76
N GLN A 259 -40.10 59.82 14.16
CA GLN A 259 -41.46 59.46 14.63
C GLN A 259 -42.55 59.53 13.53
N LYS A 260 -43.39 58.53 13.23
CA LYS A 260 -44.35 57.82 14.11
C LYS A 260 -45.20 56.83 13.25
N ILE A 261 -45.83 55.85 13.91
CA ILE A 261 -47.11 55.13 13.55
C ILE A 261 -47.03 53.81 12.72
N VAL A 262 -47.46 52.73 13.37
CA VAL A 262 -48.03 51.45 12.87
C VAL A 262 -49.58 51.54 13.00
N PRO A 263 -50.46 50.58 12.63
CA PRO A 263 -50.34 49.33 11.84
C PRO A 263 -51.55 49.10 10.89
N SER A 264 -51.73 47.83 10.49
CA SER A 264 -52.98 47.16 10.04
C SER A 264 -53.12 47.00 8.52
N GLN A 265 -53.75 45.97 7.96
CA GLN A 265 -54.25 44.65 8.36
C GLN A 265 -54.77 44.00 7.06
N GLY A 266 -54.85 42.67 7.06
CA GLY A 266 -55.75 41.92 6.17
C GLY A 266 -55.15 41.48 4.84
N PHE A 267 -55.58 40.38 4.22
CA PHE A 267 -56.61 39.40 4.57
C PHE A 267 -56.56 38.32 3.45
N ILE A 268 -57.05 37.10 3.76
CA ILE A 268 -57.65 36.10 2.83
C ILE A 268 -56.64 35.26 2.00
N LYS A 269 -56.51 33.94 2.27
CA LYS A 269 -57.26 32.78 1.68
C LYS A 269 -57.01 32.68 0.16
N SER A 270 -56.77 31.53 -0.48
CA SER A 270 -57.12 30.13 -0.24
C SER A 270 -56.48 29.28 -1.36
N GLU A 271 -56.27 27.98 -1.09
CA GLU A 271 -56.48 26.80 -1.96
C GLU A 271 -56.64 27.03 -3.49
N LYS A 272 -56.05 26.24 -4.40
CA LYS A 272 -56.21 24.78 -4.56
C LYS A 272 -55.35 24.29 -5.76
N GLN A 273 -54.93 23.03 -5.73
CA GLN A 273 -54.45 22.25 -6.88
C GLN A 273 -55.58 21.98 -7.91
N PRO A 274 -55.23 21.52 -9.13
CA PRO A 274 -55.22 20.08 -9.45
C PRO A 274 -53.94 19.67 -10.23
N GLU A 275 -53.36 18.45 -10.08
CA GLU A 275 -53.74 17.18 -10.76
C GLU A 275 -54.02 17.35 -12.28
N GLU A 276 -53.54 16.56 -13.24
CA GLU A 276 -52.80 15.30 -13.28
C GLU A 276 -52.38 15.04 -14.76
N ALA A 277 -51.51 14.04 -14.97
CA ALA A 277 -51.49 13.09 -16.09
C ALA A 277 -50.76 13.39 -17.43
N LYS A 278 -49.70 12.57 -17.64
CA LYS A 278 -49.39 11.68 -18.82
C LYS A 278 -49.22 12.36 -20.20
N LYS A 279 -48.24 12.03 -21.05
CA LYS A 279 -47.91 10.70 -21.63
C LYS A 279 -46.90 10.93 -22.81
N THR A 280 -45.98 9.97 -23.04
CA THR A 280 -45.39 9.51 -24.35
C THR A 280 -44.75 10.54 -25.31
N GLU A 281 -43.67 10.31 -26.07
CA GLU A 281 -43.16 9.18 -26.88
C GLU A 281 -41.70 9.54 -27.26
N VAL A 282 -40.72 8.61 -27.19
CA VAL A 282 -40.07 7.89 -28.32
C VAL A 282 -39.75 8.74 -29.56
N GLY A 283 -38.46 8.82 -29.88
CA GLY A 283 -37.94 9.35 -31.15
C GLY A 283 -36.46 8.97 -31.31
N ASP A 284 -36.23 7.98 -32.16
CA ASP A 284 -34.96 7.40 -32.58
C ASP A 284 -34.38 8.18 -33.77
N SER A 285 -33.05 8.35 -33.87
CA SER A 285 -32.30 8.37 -35.14
C SER A 285 -30.82 8.74 -34.97
N ASP A 286 -29.96 7.85 -35.47
CA ASP A 286 -28.54 7.98 -35.79
C ASP A 286 -28.12 9.25 -36.56
N PHE A 287 -26.88 9.70 -36.36
CA PHE A 287 -26.02 10.18 -37.46
C PHE A 287 -24.50 10.13 -37.13
N LYS A 288 -23.73 9.84 -38.18
CA LYS A 288 -22.29 9.49 -38.23
C LYS A 288 -21.29 10.65 -38.01
N SER A 289 -20.11 10.23 -37.52
CA SER A 289 -18.73 10.61 -37.91
C SER A 289 -18.27 12.06 -37.92
N SER A 290 -17.12 12.34 -37.29
CA SER A 290 -15.89 12.81 -37.98
C SER A 290 -14.70 12.88 -37.03
N GLN A 291 -13.52 12.56 -37.57
CA GLN A 291 -12.20 12.79 -36.99
C GLN A 291 -11.85 14.28 -37.08
N ASP A 292 -11.11 14.81 -36.11
CA ASP A 292 -10.07 15.79 -36.42
C ASP A 292 -9.02 15.94 -35.30
N ALA A 293 -7.81 16.30 -35.73
CA ALA A 293 -6.55 16.21 -34.99
C ALA A 293 -6.04 17.56 -34.44
N MET A 294 -5.06 17.44 -33.52
CA MET A 294 -4.12 18.47 -33.01
C MET A 294 -4.72 19.49 -32.02
N LYS A 295 -4.09 19.86 -30.89
CA LYS A 295 -2.67 20.22 -30.67
C LYS A 295 -2.37 20.30 -29.15
N VAL A 296 -1.17 19.90 -28.75
CA VAL A 296 -0.58 20.02 -27.39
C VAL A 296 0.06 21.40 -27.20
N PRO A 297 0.26 21.90 -25.96
CA PRO A 297 1.63 22.01 -25.43
C PRO A 297 1.81 21.55 -23.96
N THR A 298 2.82 20.70 -23.74
CA THR A 298 3.93 20.71 -22.73
C THR A 298 3.64 21.16 -21.27
N LYS A 299 4.19 20.57 -20.19
CA LYS A 299 5.56 20.04 -19.96
C LYS A 299 5.66 19.44 -18.54
N ARG A 300 6.44 18.36 -18.37
CA ARG A 300 7.50 18.12 -17.34
C ARG A 300 7.75 16.61 -17.13
N ASP A 301 8.64 16.09 -17.96
CA ASP A 301 9.89 15.37 -17.68
C ASP A 301 10.00 14.52 -16.40
N TYR A 302 10.32 13.23 -16.58
CA TYR A 302 11.31 12.50 -15.80
C TYR A 302 12.02 11.50 -16.73
N GLU A 303 13.35 11.64 -16.81
CA GLU A 303 14.25 10.90 -17.70
C GLU A 303 14.32 9.40 -17.37
N ALA A 304 14.30 8.59 -18.43
CA ALA A 304 14.56 7.16 -18.39
C ALA A 304 16.04 6.91 -18.70
N PHE A 305 16.75 6.23 -17.81
CA PHE A 305 18.11 5.76 -18.07
C PHE A 305 18.03 4.45 -18.85
N SER A 306 18.26 4.52 -20.16
CA SER A 306 18.49 3.38 -21.04
C SER A 306 19.97 2.97 -20.98
N GLY A 307 20.24 1.71 -20.64
CA GLY A 307 21.52 1.06 -20.88
C GLY A 307 21.30 -0.13 -21.78
N GLU A 308 21.25 0.09 -23.09
CA GLU A 308 21.48 -0.95 -24.08
C GLU A 308 22.99 -1.05 -24.34
N SER A 309 23.51 -2.27 -24.37
CA SER A 309 24.78 -2.58 -25.01
C SER A 309 24.56 -3.82 -25.85
N LYS A 310 24.73 -3.69 -27.16
CA LYS A 310 24.62 -4.72 -28.19
C LYS A 310 25.97 -4.77 -28.97
N PRO A 311 26.22 -5.78 -29.81
CA PRO A 311 27.25 -6.79 -29.60
C PRO A 311 28.49 -6.63 -30.51
N ALA A 312 29.54 -7.42 -30.27
CA ALA A 312 30.62 -7.66 -31.22
C ALA A 312 30.81 -9.16 -31.48
N LEU A 313 30.98 -9.49 -32.77
CA LEU A 313 31.09 -10.83 -33.35
C LEU A 313 32.54 -11.34 -33.40
N ALA A 314 32.67 -12.64 -33.09
CA ALA A 314 33.53 -13.69 -33.68
C ALA A 314 35.04 -13.47 -33.89
N ASN A 315 35.85 -14.31 -33.22
CA ASN A 315 36.76 -15.21 -33.94
C ASN A 315 37.15 -16.46 -33.11
N LYS A 316 37.57 -17.48 -33.86
CA LYS A 316 37.55 -18.93 -33.63
C LYS A 316 38.68 -19.54 -32.78
N ASP A 317 38.35 -20.73 -32.26
CA ASP A 317 39.15 -21.95 -32.04
C ASP A 317 40.45 -21.89 -31.21
N VAL A 318 40.45 -22.48 -29.99
CA VAL A 318 41.45 -23.46 -29.52
C VAL A 318 40.83 -24.40 -28.47
N VAL A 319 41.19 -25.67 -28.59
CA VAL A 319 40.79 -26.90 -27.90
C VAL A 319 41.29 -27.00 -26.44
N SER A 320 40.49 -27.70 -25.62
CA SER A 320 40.61 -28.35 -24.28
C SER A 320 42.03 -28.80 -23.78
N PRO A 321 42.25 -29.30 -22.53
CA PRO A 321 41.29 -29.77 -21.51
C PRO A 321 41.61 -29.50 -20.00
N ASN A 322 40.62 -29.86 -19.16
CA ASN A 322 40.69 -30.13 -17.71
C ASN A 322 41.91 -30.95 -17.27
N PRO A 323 42.24 -30.91 -15.95
CA PRO A 323 42.56 -32.15 -15.26
C PRO A 323 41.76 -32.37 -13.96
N ALA A 324 41.49 -33.65 -13.75
CA ALA A 324 40.76 -34.22 -12.64
C ALA A 324 41.60 -34.40 -11.36
N LYS A 325 40.86 -34.65 -10.27
CA LYS A 325 41.27 -35.19 -8.96
C LYS A 325 42.40 -36.22 -9.03
N LYS A 326 43.31 -36.19 -8.04
CA LYS A 326 43.91 -37.40 -7.47
C LYS A 326 44.15 -37.28 -5.96
N ARG A 327 43.47 -38.14 -5.21
CA ARG A 327 43.82 -38.60 -3.86
C ARG A 327 44.98 -39.58 -4.01
N GLU A 328 45.96 -39.54 -3.11
CA GLU A 328 46.79 -40.71 -2.79
C GLU A 328 47.00 -40.82 -1.27
N LYS A 329 47.02 -42.08 -0.81
CA LYS A 329 46.98 -42.54 0.58
C LYS A 329 48.37 -42.95 1.06
N ALA A 330 48.59 -42.74 2.35
CA ALA A 330 49.23 -43.62 3.35
C ALA A 330 50.72 -43.98 3.25
N LYS A 331 51.46 -43.78 4.36
CA LYS A 331 51.85 -44.86 5.31
C LYS A 331 52.57 -44.33 6.57
N THR A 332 51.91 -44.55 7.71
CA THR A 332 52.37 -45.15 8.99
C THR A 332 53.83 -45.08 9.46
N ASN A 333 54.02 -44.61 10.70
CA ASN A 333 54.63 -45.26 11.90
C ASN A 333 54.96 -44.13 12.92
N ALA A 334 54.93 -44.23 14.25
CA ALA A 334 54.37 -45.09 15.30
C ALA A 334 54.76 -44.38 16.64
N ALA A 335 54.19 -44.83 17.78
CA ALA A 335 54.48 -44.47 19.19
C ALA A 335 53.76 -43.21 19.74
N ASP A 336 52.66 -43.40 20.50
CA ASP A 336 52.59 -43.60 21.98
C ASP A 336 52.74 -42.30 22.77
N ASP A 337 51.64 -41.77 23.33
CA ASP A 337 51.33 -41.91 24.77
C ASP A 337 50.03 -41.17 25.17
N LYS A 338 49.15 -41.91 25.86
CA LYS A 338 48.14 -41.55 26.88
C LYS A 338 47.28 -40.28 26.76
N GLN A 339 45.97 -40.51 26.65
CA GLN A 339 44.90 -39.58 27.06
C GLN A 339 44.90 -39.32 28.58
N PRO A 340 44.36 -38.17 29.02
CA PRO A 340 43.44 -38.18 30.15
C PRO A 340 42.05 -37.61 29.78
N ASN A 341 41.04 -38.24 30.36
CA ASN A 341 39.62 -38.05 30.09
C ASN A 341 39.03 -36.76 30.67
N LEU A 342 37.96 -36.37 29.98
CA LEU A 342 36.97 -35.34 30.21
C LEU A 342 36.17 -35.55 31.51
N PHE A 343 36.66 -35.09 32.67
CA PHE A 343 35.83 -34.85 33.87
C PHE A 343 36.58 -33.94 34.87
N SER A 344 36.44 -32.61 34.76
CA SER A 344 36.83 -31.70 35.85
C SER A 344 36.13 -30.34 35.88
N TYR A 345 35.07 -30.10 35.10
CA TYR A 345 34.38 -28.79 35.08
C TYR A 345 32.98 -28.76 35.70
N PHE A 346 32.72 -29.62 36.70
CA PHE A 346 31.59 -29.46 37.62
C PHE A 346 32.05 -29.72 39.06
N GLY A 347 32.14 -28.64 39.85
CA GLY A 347 32.38 -28.69 41.29
C GLY A 347 31.99 -27.36 41.94
N LYS A 348 30.84 -27.37 42.63
CA LYS A 348 30.21 -26.25 43.37
C LYS A 348 31.05 -25.80 44.58
N ARG A 349 31.13 -24.49 44.82
CA ARG A 349 30.52 -23.80 45.97
C ARG A 349 30.68 -22.29 45.86
#